data_AF-A0A8D5U2N4-F1
#
_entry.id   AF-A0A8D5U2N4-F1
#
_cell.length_a   1.000
_cell.length_b   1.000
_cell.length_c   1.000
_cell.angle_alpha   90.00
_cell.angle_beta   90.00
_cell.angle_gamma   90.00
#
_symmetry.space_group_name_H-M   'P 1'
#
loop_
_entity.id
_entity.type
_entity.pdbx_description
1 polymer ?
#
loop_
_entity_poly.entity_id
_entity_poly.type
_entity_poly.pdbx_seq_one_letter_code
_entity_poly.pdbx_strand_id
1 'polypeptide(L)'
;MVTIFLPHLAYAEIDLMMFLPTLIISLLKVKRNYKALLYSIGIVSPLYIAWDVVATANDSWSFNPHWILGLYLYDLPVEEVLFFVVTPFATLMIYDFLKGDRFVNFRGDKVYYLSGGLIALGIALLFLYSYTSIVLIFAGASLLTAEILAPEILTSVRYWEFVILTYIPFFVFDYFLTSLPVVIYGPHSILGVRIGTIPIEDAIYSFSMMNFYTTFYRVGGRIWVKN
;
A
#
# COMPACT_ATOMS: atom_id res chain seq x y z
N MET A 1 11.83 3.53 -30.32
CA MET A 1 11.30 2.80 -29.15
C MET A 1 9.86 3.23 -29.01
N VAL A 2 8.89 2.32 -29.09
CA VAL A 2 7.49 2.66 -28.81
C VAL A 2 7.40 2.84 -27.30
N THR A 3 7.35 4.08 -26.82
CA THR A 3 7.11 4.36 -25.41
C THR A 3 5.65 4.04 -25.15
N ILE A 4 5.39 2.98 -24.36
CA ILE A 4 4.03 2.57 -23.96
C ILE A 4 3.32 3.70 -23.20
N PHE A 5 4.09 4.53 -22.49
CA PHE A 5 3.62 5.64 -21.70
C PHE A 5 3.99 6.99 -22.33
N LEU A 6 3.12 7.97 -22.13
CA LEU A 6 3.32 9.33 -22.58
C LEU A 6 4.18 10.12 -21.56
N PRO A 7 5.19 10.87 -22.03
CA PRO A 7 5.89 11.84 -21.19
C PRO A 7 4.90 12.77 -20.49
N HIS A 8 5.19 13.11 -19.24
CA HIS A 8 4.38 13.93 -18.32
C HIS A 8 3.03 13.33 -17.89
N LEU A 9 2.68 12.13 -18.36
CA LEU A 9 1.40 11.49 -18.05
C LEU A 9 1.55 10.08 -17.49
N ALA A 10 2.73 9.47 -17.58
CA ALA A 10 2.94 8.07 -17.27
C ALA A 10 2.41 7.66 -15.88
N TYR A 11 2.60 8.48 -14.85
CA TYR A 11 2.06 8.16 -13.52
C TYR A 11 0.51 8.14 -13.55
N ALA A 12 -0.12 9.18 -14.11
CA ALA A 12 -1.56 9.23 -14.27
C ALA A 12 -2.10 8.07 -15.13
N GLU A 13 -1.39 7.67 -16.18
CA GLU A 13 -1.73 6.51 -17.01
C GLU A 13 -1.71 5.21 -16.20
N ILE A 14 -0.67 5.01 -15.37
CA ILE A 14 -0.56 3.84 -14.48
C ILE A 14 -1.72 3.80 -13.49
N ASP A 15 -2.06 4.92 -12.86
CA ASP A 15 -3.21 5.02 -11.96
C ASP A 15 -4.52 4.71 -12.68
N LEU A 16 -4.73 5.24 -13.88
CA LEU A 16 -5.93 4.97 -14.67
C LEU A 16 -6.02 3.51 -15.11
N MET A 17 -4.89 2.86 -15.42
CA MET A 17 -4.82 1.43 -15.73
C MET A 17 -5.26 0.56 -14.55
N MET A 18 -5.03 0.99 -13.31
CA MET A 18 -5.56 0.34 -12.11
C MET A 18 -7.02 0.71 -11.87
N PHE A 19 -7.36 1.99 -11.97
CA PHE A 19 -8.66 2.52 -11.55
C PHE A 19 -9.80 2.16 -12.50
N LEU A 20 -9.64 2.34 -13.81
CA LEU A 20 -10.76 2.22 -14.75
C LEU A 20 -11.32 0.78 -14.83
N PRO A 21 -10.49 -0.28 -14.99
CA PRO A 21 -11.02 -1.64 -15.04
C PRO A 21 -11.69 -2.03 -13.72
N THR A 22 -11.12 -1.63 -12.59
CA THR A 22 -11.66 -1.95 -11.27
C THR A 22 -12.94 -1.17 -10.99
N LEU A 23 -13.05 0.08 -11.46
CA LEU A 23 -14.28 0.88 -11.35
C LEU A 23 -15.41 0.24 -12.15
N ILE A 24 -15.16 -0.15 -13.40
CA ILE A 24 -16.14 -0.82 -14.25
C ILE A 24 -16.62 -2.12 -13.59
N ILE A 25 -15.70 -2.96 -13.10
CA ILE A 25 -16.04 -4.21 -12.41
C ILE A 25 -16.83 -3.93 -11.12
N SER A 26 -16.42 -2.93 -10.35
CA SER A 26 -17.07 -2.50 -9.11
C SER A 26 -18.52 -2.06 -9.35
N LEU A 27 -18.79 -1.34 -10.43
CA LEU A 27 -20.13 -0.86 -10.77
C LEU A 27 -21.03 -1.97 -11.33
N LEU A 28 -20.47 -2.93 -12.08
CA LEU A 28 -21.25 -3.92 -12.82
C LEU A 28 -21.40 -5.28 -12.13
N LYS A 29 -20.40 -5.71 -11.34
CA LYS A 29 -20.28 -7.12 -10.93
C LYS A 29 -20.09 -7.35 -9.44
N VAL A 30 -19.64 -6.36 -8.67
CA VAL A 30 -19.25 -6.55 -7.26
C VAL A 30 -20.13 -5.73 -6.33
N LYS A 31 -20.75 -6.40 -5.36
CA LYS A 31 -21.39 -5.71 -4.23
C LYS A 31 -20.31 -5.36 -3.21
N ARG A 32 -19.90 -4.09 -3.18
CA ARG A 32 -18.88 -3.58 -2.27
C ARG A 32 -19.50 -2.78 -1.14
N ASN A 33 -18.91 -2.84 0.04
CA ASN A 33 -19.28 -1.92 1.11
C ASN A 33 -18.53 -0.60 0.93
N TYR A 34 -19.07 0.28 0.10
CA TYR A 34 -18.44 1.58 -0.19
C TYR A 34 -18.25 2.44 1.07
N LYS A 35 -19.10 2.29 2.09
CA LYS A 35 -18.94 3.04 3.34
C LYS A 35 -17.72 2.55 4.13
N ALA A 36 -17.52 1.24 4.22
CA ALA A 36 -16.32 0.66 4.82
C ALA A 36 -15.07 0.96 3.99
N LEU A 37 -15.17 0.97 2.66
CA LEU A 37 -14.07 1.33 1.76
C LEU A 37 -13.63 2.79 1.97
N LEU A 38 -14.57 3.73 1.93
CA LEU A 38 -14.29 5.15 2.17
C LEU A 38 -13.79 5.41 3.60
N TYR A 39 -14.29 4.67 4.59
CA TYR A 39 -13.77 4.74 5.96
C TYR A 39 -12.32 4.29 6.03
N SER A 40 -11.98 3.18 5.36
CA SER A 40 -10.61 2.67 5.31
C SER A 40 -9.66 3.65 4.60
N ILE A 41 -10.05 4.14 3.42
CA ILE A 41 -9.32 5.16 2.65
C ILE A 41 -9.14 6.42 3.50
N GLY A 42 -10.21 6.93 4.12
CA GLY A 42 -10.16 8.15 4.92
C GLY A 42 -9.27 8.08 6.16
N ILE A 43 -8.94 6.88 6.66
CA ILE A 43 -8.01 6.71 7.78
C ILE A 43 -6.59 6.45 7.29
N VAL A 44 -6.42 5.54 6.34
CA VAL A 44 -5.10 5.03 5.98
C VAL A 44 -4.41 5.95 4.96
N SER A 45 -5.13 6.47 3.96
CA SER A 45 -4.53 7.34 2.94
C SER A 45 -3.85 8.58 3.55
N PRO A 46 -4.44 9.32 4.51
CA PRO A 46 -3.75 10.45 5.14
C PRO A 46 -2.46 10.07 5.87
N LEU A 47 -2.38 8.88 6.47
CA LEU A 47 -1.18 8.42 7.17
C LEU A 47 -0.02 8.21 6.19
N TYR A 48 -0.29 7.58 5.05
CA TYR A 48 0.71 7.35 4.03
C TYR A 48 1.04 8.60 3.22
N ILE A 49 0.06 9.46 2.91
CA ILE A 49 0.32 10.77 2.31
C ILE A 49 1.23 11.60 3.22
N ALA A 50 0.98 11.61 4.54
CA ALA A 50 1.84 12.33 5.48
C ALA A 50 3.27 11.75 5.52
N TRP A 51 3.40 10.43 5.46
CA TRP A 51 4.71 9.79 5.29
C TRP A 51 5.37 10.26 4.00
N ASP A 52 4.71 10.15 2.85
CA ASP A 52 5.25 10.54 1.55
C ASP A 52 5.70 12.00 1.49
N VAL A 53 4.93 12.93 2.09
CA VAL A 53 5.33 14.34 2.25
C VAL A 53 6.63 14.44 3.06
N VAL A 54 6.73 13.75 4.20
CA VAL A 54 7.92 13.76 5.05
C VAL A 54 9.10 13.08 4.36
N ALA A 55 8.88 12.02 3.60
CA ALA A 55 9.93 11.32 2.86
C ALA A 55 10.51 12.20 1.75
N THR A 56 9.64 12.90 1.02
CA THR A 56 10.05 13.86 -0.03
C THR A 56 10.80 15.04 0.58
N ALA A 57 10.34 15.57 1.71
CA ALA A 57 11.00 16.67 2.42
C ALA A 57 12.39 16.28 3.01
N ASN A 58 12.64 14.99 3.24
CA ASN A 58 13.91 14.46 3.74
C ASN A 58 14.76 13.81 2.62
N ASP A 59 14.48 14.11 1.35
CA ASP A 59 15.19 13.58 0.19
C ASP A 59 15.25 12.03 0.15
N SER A 60 14.30 11.35 0.81
CA SER A 60 14.24 9.88 0.84
C SER A 60 13.75 9.31 -0.48
N TRP A 61 12.91 10.06 -1.18
CA TRP A 61 12.66 9.92 -2.60
C TRP A 61 12.21 11.25 -3.20
N SER A 62 12.23 11.32 -4.52
CA SER A 62 11.73 12.44 -5.31
C SER A 62 10.96 11.91 -6.52
N PHE A 63 10.16 12.76 -7.13
CA PHE A 63 9.36 12.41 -8.29
C PHE A 63 9.96 13.01 -9.56
N ASN A 64 10.08 12.20 -10.60
CA ASN A 64 10.68 12.61 -11.86
C ASN A 64 9.71 13.51 -12.66
N PRO A 65 10.03 14.80 -12.91
CA PRO A 65 9.16 15.73 -13.64
C PRO A 65 8.84 15.29 -15.07
N HIS A 66 9.63 14.37 -15.63
CA HIS A 66 9.39 13.82 -16.97
C HIS A 66 8.17 12.88 -17.02
N TRP A 67 7.71 12.33 -15.90
CA TRP A 67 6.67 11.30 -15.86
C TRP A 67 5.40 11.69 -15.10
N ILE A 68 5.39 12.90 -14.56
CA ILE A 68 4.28 13.48 -13.79
C ILE A 68 3.76 14.74 -14.48
N LEU A 69 2.52 15.11 -14.14
CA LEU A 69 1.78 16.26 -14.65
C LEU A 69 2.39 17.60 -14.22
N GLY A 70 3.15 17.62 -13.13
CA GLY A 70 3.69 18.85 -12.54
C GLY A 70 2.67 19.63 -11.71
N LEU A 71 1.53 19.02 -11.37
CA LEU A 71 0.58 19.53 -10.39
C LEU A 71 0.88 18.91 -9.03
N TYR A 72 0.93 19.72 -7.98
CA TYR A 72 1.36 19.29 -6.65
C TYR A 72 0.35 19.64 -5.56
N LEU A 73 0.27 18.77 -4.56
CA LEU A 73 -0.29 19.03 -3.25
C LEU A 73 0.86 19.00 -2.23
N TYR A 74 1.23 20.15 -1.68
CA TYR A 74 2.52 20.32 -1.00
C TYR A 74 3.67 19.92 -1.93
N ASP A 75 4.46 18.91 -1.55
CA ASP A 75 5.60 18.41 -2.33
C ASP A 75 5.28 17.12 -3.11
N LEU A 76 4.03 16.64 -3.05
CA LEU A 76 3.62 15.42 -3.74
C LEU A 76 2.91 15.72 -5.05
N PRO A 77 3.23 15.02 -6.16
CA PRO A 77 2.43 15.06 -7.36
C PRO A 77 0.99 14.65 -7.06
N VAL A 78 0.02 15.23 -7.77
CA VAL A 78 -1.40 14.86 -7.59
C VAL A 78 -1.64 13.38 -7.86
N GLU A 79 -0.86 12.77 -8.75
CA GLU A 79 -0.88 11.34 -9.05
C GLU A 79 -0.50 10.51 -7.82
N GLU A 80 0.53 10.90 -7.07
CA GLU A 80 0.90 10.22 -5.82
C GLU A 80 -0.25 10.28 -4.80
N VAL A 81 -0.93 11.42 -4.70
CA VAL A 81 -2.11 11.54 -3.81
C VAL A 81 -3.26 10.65 -4.28
N LEU A 82 -3.46 10.54 -5.59
CA LEU A 82 -4.49 9.68 -6.19
C LEU A 82 -4.16 8.19 -6.04
N PHE A 83 -2.88 7.81 -6.09
CA PHE A 83 -2.42 6.45 -5.86
C PHE A 83 -2.94 5.90 -4.52
N PHE A 84 -2.96 6.72 -3.47
CA PHE A 84 -3.51 6.35 -2.16
C PHE A 84 -5.03 6.14 -2.12
N VAL A 85 -5.76 6.50 -3.17
CA VAL A 85 -7.20 6.24 -3.32
C VAL A 85 -7.44 5.12 -4.32
N VAL A 86 -6.73 5.15 -5.44
CA VAL A 86 -6.84 4.18 -6.55
C VAL A 86 -6.39 2.80 -6.11
N THR A 87 -5.24 2.70 -5.46
CA THR A 87 -4.66 1.42 -5.04
C THR A 87 -5.58 0.65 -4.10
N PRO A 88 -6.04 1.18 -2.95
CA PRO A 88 -6.99 0.46 -2.09
C PRO A 88 -8.35 0.22 -2.76
N PHE A 89 -8.80 1.12 -3.64
CA PHE A 89 -10.01 0.89 -4.41
C PHE A 89 -9.88 -0.37 -5.29
N ALA A 90 -8.74 -0.54 -5.96
CA ALA A 90 -8.45 -1.68 -6.82
C ALA A 90 -8.19 -2.96 -6.02
N THR A 91 -7.30 -2.91 -5.03
CA THR A 91 -6.83 -4.10 -4.31
C THR A 91 -7.90 -4.66 -3.39
N LEU A 92 -8.63 -3.85 -2.62
CA LEU A 92 -9.71 -4.36 -1.74
C LEU A 92 -10.85 -5.02 -2.53
N MET A 93 -10.96 -4.79 -3.84
CA MET A 93 -11.90 -5.53 -4.69
C MET A 93 -11.51 -7.01 -4.78
N ILE A 94 -10.21 -7.34 -4.78
CA ILE A 94 -9.72 -8.72 -4.70
C ILE A 94 -10.24 -9.36 -3.41
N TYR A 95 -10.13 -8.63 -2.28
CA TYR A 95 -10.66 -9.10 -1.00
C TYR A 95 -12.18 -9.33 -1.04
N ASP A 96 -12.95 -8.44 -1.69
CA ASP A 96 -14.41 -8.57 -1.88
C ASP A 96 -14.80 -9.80 -2.73
N PHE A 97 -13.96 -10.21 -3.69
CA PHE A 97 -14.20 -11.39 -4.53
C PHE A 97 -13.95 -12.71 -3.80
N LEU A 98 -13.00 -12.75 -2.87
CA LEU A 98 -12.72 -13.96 -2.11
C LEU A 98 -13.90 -14.32 -1.21
N LYS A 99 -14.27 -15.60 -1.20
CA LYS A 99 -15.44 -16.11 -0.45
C LYS A 99 -15.00 -17.20 0.51
N GLY A 100 -15.69 -17.23 1.66
CA GLY A 100 -15.42 -18.20 2.72
C GLY A 100 -14.23 -17.76 3.57
N ASP A 101 -14.41 -17.77 4.88
CA ASP A 101 -13.30 -17.60 5.82
C ASP A 101 -13.03 -18.96 6.46
N ARG A 102 -11.76 -19.38 6.36
CA ARG A 102 -11.21 -20.48 7.16
C ARG A 102 -10.18 -19.88 8.10
N PHE A 103 -10.26 -20.24 9.37
CA PHE A 103 -9.35 -19.71 10.38
C PHE A 103 -8.35 -20.78 10.79
N VAL A 104 -7.08 -20.39 10.86
CA VAL A 104 -6.01 -21.23 11.40
C VAL A 104 -5.76 -20.85 12.85
N ASN A 105 -5.41 -21.85 13.68
CA ASN A 105 -4.99 -21.62 15.06
C ASN A 105 -3.60 -21.00 15.08
N PHE A 106 -3.53 -19.69 14.87
CA PHE A 106 -2.33 -18.88 15.05
C PHE A 106 -2.38 -18.25 16.45
N ARG A 107 -1.28 -18.33 17.21
CA ARG A 107 -1.18 -17.73 18.54
C ARG A 107 -0.87 -16.23 18.41
N GLY A 108 -1.77 -15.37 18.89
CA GLY A 108 -1.62 -13.91 18.87
C GLY A 108 -0.31 -13.40 19.47
N ASP A 109 0.22 -14.07 20.50
CA ASP A 109 1.52 -13.73 21.15
C ASP A 109 2.67 -13.58 20.13
N LYS A 110 2.69 -14.39 19.07
CA LYS A 110 3.73 -14.32 18.02
C LYS A 110 3.65 -13.04 17.20
N VAL A 111 2.45 -12.49 17.00
CA VAL A 111 2.27 -11.23 16.26
C VAL A 111 2.89 -10.08 17.04
N TYR A 112 2.72 -10.04 18.37
CA TYR A 112 3.35 -9.01 19.21
C TYR A 112 4.88 -9.07 19.16
N TYR A 113 5.48 -10.27 19.22
CA TYR A 113 6.94 -10.42 19.08
C TYR A 113 7.44 -10.00 17.68
N LEU A 114 6.74 -10.40 16.61
CA LEU A 114 7.10 -10.02 15.25
C LEU A 114 6.98 -8.50 15.05
N SER A 115 5.86 -7.91 15.47
CA SER A 115 5.64 -6.46 15.41
C SER A 115 6.71 -5.70 16.20
N GLY A 116 6.96 -6.11 17.45
CA GLY A 116 7.97 -5.48 18.30
C GLY A 116 9.37 -5.60 17.70
N GLY A 117 9.70 -6.75 17.12
CA GLY A 117 10.97 -6.98 16.42
C GLY A 117 11.14 -6.08 15.19
N LEU A 118 10.10 -5.95 14.35
CA LEU A 118 10.12 -5.07 13.18
C LEU A 118 10.27 -3.59 13.57
N ILE A 119 9.52 -3.13 14.58
CA ILE A 119 9.61 -1.76 15.08
C ILE A 119 10.99 -1.49 15.68
N ALA A 120 11.51 -2.40 16.52
CA ALA A 120 12.83 -2.26 17.12
C ALA A 120 13.94 -2.23 16.05
N LEU A 121 13.85 -3.11 15.04
CA LEU A 121 14.79 -3.11 13.92
C LEU A 121 14.68 -1.82 13.10
N GLY A 122 13.48 -1.35 12.81
CA GLY A 122 13.27 -0.08 12.11
C GLY A 122 13.87 1.10 12.88
N ILE A 123 13.64 1.19 14.19
CA ILE A 123 14.25 2.21 15.06
C ILE A 123 15.79 2.12 15.02
N ALA A 124 16.35 0.91 15.09
CA ALA A 124 17.81 0.72 15.03
C ALA A 124 18.42 1.17 13.69
N LEU A 125 17.63 1.19 12.61
CA LEU A 125 18.07 1.59 11.28
C LEU A 125 17.74 3.06 10.92
N LEU A 126 17.09 3.82 11.81
CA LEU A 126 16.53 5.14 11.53
C LEU A 126 17.53 6.14 10.92
N PHE A 127 18.78 6.12 11.41
CA PHE A 127 19.85 7.01 10.96
C PHE A 127 20.74 6.40 9.86
N LEU A 128 20.45 5.18 9.41
CA LEU A 128 21.22 4.46 8.41
C LEU A 128 20.49 4.37 7.07
N TYR A 129 19.18 4.08 7.13
CA TYR A 129 18.35 3.88 5.95
C TYR A 129 16.96 4.47 6.17
N SER A 130 16.69 5.66 5.61
CA SER A 130 15.45 6.40 5.90
C SER A 130 14.19 5.63 5.48
N TYR A 131 14.13 5.10 4.27
CA TYR A 131 12.98 4.33 3.80
C TYR A 131 12.90 2.96 4.48
N THR A 132 14.00 2.20 4.52
CA THR A 132 14.04 0.87 5.15
C THR A 132 13.60 0.93 6.62
N SER A 133 14.02 1.94 7.37
CA SER A 133 13.64 2.08 8.79
C SER A 133 12.15 2.36 8.97
N ILE A 134 11.61 3.35 8.24
CA ILE A 134 10.21 3.75 8.36
C ILE A 134 9.27 2.64 7.87
N VAL A 135 9.59 1.96 6.77
CA VAL A 135 8.75 0.87 6.25
C VAL A 135 8.68 -0.31 7.22
N LEU A 136 9.76 -0.62 7.95
CA LEU A 136 9.76 -1.65 8.98
C LEU A 136 8.92 -1.25 10.20
N ILE A 137 8.99 0.02 10.62
CA ILE A 137 8.14 0.56 11.69
C ILE A 137 6.66 0.48 11.28
N PHE A 138 6.32 0.92 10.07
CA PHE A 138 4.96 0.84 9.55
C PHE A 138 4.48 -0.61 9.41
N ALA A 139 5.32 -1.52 8.92
CA ALA A 139 4.97 -2.94 8.81
C ALA A 139 4.65 -3.55 10.19
N GLY A 140 5.48 -3.29 11.20
CA GLY A 140 5.19 -3.70 12.57
C GLY A 140 3.91 -3.06 13.12
N ALA A 141 3.76 -1.73 12.97
CA ALA A 141 2.57 -1.00 13.41
C ALA A 141 1.29 -1.52 12.73
N SER A 142 1.34 -1.91 11.45
CA SER A 142 0.21 -2.49 10.73
C SER A 142 -0.22 -3.82 11.35
N LEU A 143 0.74 -4.69 11.68
CA LEU A 143 0.48 -5.99 12.31
C LEU A 143 -0.09 -5.84 13.71
N LEU A 144 0.46 -4.91 14.50
CA LEU A 144 -0.05 -4.61 15.83
C LEU A 144 -1.49 -4.06 15.78
N THR A 145 -1.75 -3.15 14.84
CA THR A 145 -3.08 -2.57 14.64
C THR A 145 -4.09 -3.63 14.21
N ALA A 146 -3.70 -4.52 13.30
CA ALA A 146 -4.50 -5.67 12.92
C ALA A 146 -4.82 -6.57 14.11
N GLU A 147 -3.83 -6.94 14.92
CA GLU A 147 -4.03 -7.79 16.10
C GLU A 147 -4.96 -7.14 17.15
N ILE A 148 -4.87 -5.83 17.35
CA ILE A 148 -5.69 -5.12 18.34
C ILE A 148 -7.13 -4.91 17.84
N LEU A 149 -7.32 -4.49 16.58
CA LEU A 149 -8.62 -4.05 16.07
C LEU A 149 -9.38 -5.13 15.30
N ALA A 150 -8.67 -6.05 14.65
CA ALA A 150 -9.23 -7.09 13.81
C ALA A 150 -8.39 -8.37 13.82
N PRO A 151 -8.12 -8.99 14.99
CA PRO A 151 -7.24 -10.15 15.11
C PRO A 151 -7.67 -11.33 14.21
N GLU A 152 -8.95 -11.41 13.86
CA GLU A 152 -9.46 -12.44 12.95
C GLU A 152 -8.86 -12.37 11.54
N ILE A 153 -8.33 -11.22 11.09
CA ILE A 153 -7.74 -11.14 9.75
C ILE A 153 -6.43 -11.92 9.68
N LEU A 154 -5.56 -11.82 10.70
CA LEU A 154 -4.26 -12.48 10.69
C LEU A 154 -4.37 -14.01 10.83
N THR A 155 -5.50 -14.48 11.36
CA THR A 155 -5.84 -15.91 11.44
C THR A 155 -6.65 -16.40 10.25
N SER A 156 -7.13 -15.51 9.37
CA SER A 156 -7.94 -15.86 8.21
C SER A 156 -7.08 -16.28 7.01
N VAL A 157 -7.35 -17.47 6.47
CA VAL A 157 -6.78 -17.94 5.20
C VAL A 157 -7.16 -17.01 4.05
N ARG A 158 -8.39 -16.48 4.05
CA ARG A 158 -8.88 -15.54 3.03
C ARG A 158 -8.04 -14.26 2.99
N TYR A 159 -7.64 -13.75 4.16
CA TYR A 159 -6.78 -12.58 4.24
C TYR A 159 -5.41 -12.86 3.62
N TRP A 160 -4.78 -13.99 3.94
CA TRP A 160 -3.48 -14.35 3.37
C TRP A 160 -3.57 -14.66 1.87
N GLU A 161 -4.65 -15.29 1.40
CA GLU A 161 -4.95 -15.44 -0.03
C GLU A 161 -5.05 -14.07 -0.71
N PHE A 162 -5.74 -13.12 -0.09
CA PHE A 162 -5.82 -11.73 -0.58
C PHE A 162 -4.44 -11.09 -0.68
N VAL A 163 -3.64 -11.13 0.38
CA VAL A 163 -2.28 -10.54 0.39
C VAL A 163 -1.42 -11.14 -0.72
N ILE A 164 -1.44 -12.45 -0.89
CA ILE A 164 -0.68 -13.11 -1.98
C ILE A 164 -1.18 -12.65 -3.35
N LEU A 165 -2.50 -12.56 -3.55
CA LEU A 165 -3.08 -12.14 -4.82
C LEU A 165 -2.81 -10.67 -5.13
N THR A 166 -2.68 -9.79 -4.13
CA THR A 166 -2.31 -8.37 -4.36
C THR A 166 -0.88 -8.21 -4.88
N TYR A 167 0.01 -9.19 -4.62
CA TYR A 167 1.37 -9.14 -5.17
C TYR A 167 1.42 -9.30 -6.70
N ILE A 168 0.40 -9.92 -7.31
CA ILE A 168 0.33 -10.06 -8.78
C ILE A 168 0.26 -8.68 -9.47
N PRO A 169 -0.74 -7.82 -9.22
CA PRO A 169 -0.76 -6.49 -9.80
C PRO A 169 0.38 -5.61 -9.28
N PHE A 170 0.80 -5.75 -8.02
CA PHE A 170 1.95 -5.03 -7.47
C PHE A 170 3.19 -5.20 -8.34
N PHE A 171 3.62 -6.44 -8.64
CA PHE A 171 4.81 -6.66 -9.46
C PHE A 171 4.71 -6.06 -10.87
N VAL A 172 3.50 -5.83 -11.39
CA VAL A 172 3.30 -5.20 -12.71
C VAL A 172 3.40 -3.68 -12.61
N PHE A 173 2.59 -3.06 -11.75
CA PHE A 173 2.50 -1.60 -11.67
C PHE A 173 3.74 -0.99 -10.99
N ASP A 174 4.27 -1.65 -9.97
CA ASP A 174 5.49 -1.21 -9.29
C ASP A 174 6.71 -1.35 -10.21
N TYR A 175 6.73 -2.38 -11.06
CA TYR A 175 7.74 -2.47 -12.12
C TYR A 175 7.63 -1.31 -13.11
N PHE A 176 6.43 -0.89 -13.51
CA PHE A 176 6.28 0.30 -14.37
C PHE A 176 6.78 1.58 -13.68
N LEU A 177 6.40 1.81 -12.43
CA LEU A 177 6.83 2.98 -11.67
C LEU A 177 8.35 3.03 -11.50
N THR A 178 8.99 1.90 -11.19
CA THR A 178 10.44 1.84 -10.92
C THR A 178 11.30 1.74 -12.18
N SER A 179 10.79 1.17 -13.27
CA SER A 179 11.50 1.09 -14.56
C SER A 179 11.43 2.38 -15.37
N LEU A 180 10.37 3.20 -15.20
CA LEU A 180 10.28 4.56 -15.72
C LEU A 180 10.98 5.60 -14.84
N PRO A 181 11.74 5.20 -13.83
CA PRO A 181 11.90 5.93 -12.56
C PRO A 181 10.92 7.11 -12.36
N VAL A 182 9.64 6.81 -12.10
CA VAL A 182 8.65 7.80 -11.65
C VAL A 182 9.03 8.29 -10.25
N VAL A 183 9.34 7.34 -9.36
CA VAL A 183 9.88 7.57 -8.02
C VAL A 183 11.39 7.28 -8.05
N ILE A 184 12.18 8.24 -7.59
CA ILE A 184 13.63 8.16 -7.53
C ILE A 184 14.06 8.15 -6.06
N TYR A 185 14.60 7.03 -5.60
CA TYR A 185 15.04 6.85 -4.22
C TYR A 185 16.31 7.65 -3.93
N GLY A 186 16.34 8.28 -2.76
CA GLY A 186 17.48 9.03 -2.26
C GLY A 186 18.67 8.16 -1.88
N PRO A 187 19.86 8.78 -1.74
CA PRO A 187 21.02 8.10 -1.17
C PRO A 187 20.70 7.65 0.26
N HIS A 188 21.18 6.47 0.66
CA HIS A 188 20.96 5.92 2.00
C HIS A 188 19.47 5.87 2.42
N SER A 189 18.56 5.73 1.46
CA SER A 189 17.14 5.54 1.77
C SER A 189 16.78 4.05 1.83
N ILE A 190 17.30 3.28 0.87
CA ILE A 190 17.06 1.84 0.72
C ILE A 190 18.33 1.03 1.00
N LEU A 191 18.16 -0.27 1.26
CA LEU A 191 19.26 -1.24 1.38
C LEU A 191 20.01 -1.48 0.06
N GLY A 192 19.41 -1.12 -1.08
CA GLY A 192 19.96 -1.31 -2.42
C GLY A 192 19.68 -2.68 -3.04
N VAL A 193 18.95 -3.56 -2.33
CA VAL A 193 18.50 -4.85 -2.86
C VAL A 193 17.23 -4.65 -3.68
N ARG A 194 17.19 -5.22 -4.90
CA ARG A 194 16.06 -5.08 -5.83
C ARG A 194 15.65 -6.41 -6.45
N ILE A 195 14.36 -6.57 -6.75
CA ILE A 195 13.80 -7.61 -7.61
C ILE A 195 13.46 -6.96 -8.96
N GLY A 196 14.26 -7.22 -9.98
CA GLY A 196 14.20 -6.42 -11.21
C GLY A 196 14.59 -4.97 -10.91
N THR A 197 13.69 -4.02 -11.13
CA THR A 197 13.86 -2.60 -10.78
C THR A 197 13.28 -2.24 -9.41
N ILE A 198 12.52 -3.14 -8.78
CA ILE A 198 11.73 -2.88 -7.58
C ILE A 198 12.59 -3.05 -6.31
N PRO A 199 12.78 -2.03 -5.45
CA PRO A 199 13.34 -2.20 -4.11
C PRO A 199 12.59 -3.22 -3.28
N ILE A 200 13.30 -3.96 -2.43
CA ILE A 200 12.65 -4.89 -1.51
C ILE A 200 11.72 -4.19 -0.50
N GLU A 201 12.02 -2.92 -0.18
CA GLU A 201 11.21 -2.08 0.69
C GLU A 201 9.78 -1.90 0.15
N ASP A 202 9.58 -1.80 -1.17
CA ASP A 202 8.25 -1.59 -1.77
C ASP A 202 7.34 -2.79 -1.55
N ALA A 203 7.89 -4.00 -1.51
CA ALA A 203 7.13 -5.19 -1.15
C ALA A 203 6.66 -5.14 0.32
N ILE A 204 7.48 -4.61 1.22
CA ILE A 204 7.15 -4.43 2.65
C ILE A 204 6.14 -3.29 2.81
N TYR A 205 6.30 -2.20 2.05
CA TYR A 205 5.37 -1.08 2.00
C TYR A 205 3.99 -1.54 1.56
N SER A 206 3.93 -2.27 0.44
CA SER A 206 2.70 -2.85 -0.11
C SER A 206 2.00 -3.74 0.92
N PHE A 207 2.74 -4.64 1.60
CA PHE A 207 2.18 -5.44 2.68
C PHE A 207 1.58 -4.59 3.80
N SER A 208 2.36 -3.65 4.33
CA SER A 208 1.96 -2.79 5.44
C SER A 208 0.69 -2.00 5.10
N MET A 209 0.67 -1.42 3.90
CA MET A 209 -0.44 -0.61 3.41
C MET A 209 -1.70 -1.46 3.21
N MET A 210 -1.58 -2.63 2.56
CA MET A 210 -2.71 -3.54 2.36
C MET A 210 -3.26 -4.08 3.68
N ASN A 211 -2.40 -4.35 4.65
CA ASN A 211 -2.80 -4.81 5.99
C ASN A 211 -3.58 -3.74 6.75
N PHE A 212 -3.12 -2.48 6.74
CA PHE A 212 -3.86 -1.35 7.31
C PHE A 212 -5.21 -1.14 6.62
N TYR A 213 -5.23 -1.05 5.28
CA TYR A 213 -6.47 -0.87 4.53
C TYR A 213 -7.47 -2.00 4.81
N THR A 214 -7.00 -3.25 4.90
CA THR A 214 -7.89 -4.38 5.18
C THR A 214 -8.40 -4.35 6.60
N THR A 215 -7.56 -4.00 7.57
CA THR A 215 -7.95 -3.84 8.98
C THR A 215 -9.07 -2.81 9.13
N PHE A 216 -8.89 -1.60 8.60
CA PHE A 216 -9.91 -0.55 8.71
C PHE A 216 -11.12 -0.81 7.83
N TYR A 217 -10.97 -1.51 6.70
CA TYR A 217 -12.11 -1.98 5.92
C TYR A 217 -12.99 -2.96 6.71
N ARG A 218 -12.36 -3.88 7.47
CA ARG A 218 -13.07 -4.83 8.35
C ARG A 218 -13.72 -4.16 9.55
N VAL A 219 -13.01 -3.23 10.20
CA VAL A 219 -13.56 -2.43 11.30
C VAL A 219 -14.76 -1.61 10.81
N GLY A 220 -14.62 -0.91 9.68
CA GLY A 220 -15.72 -0.19 9.03
C GLY A 220 -16.88 -1.11 8.69
N GLY A 221 -16.62 -2.30 8.15
CA GLY A 221 -17.65 -3.30 7.90
C GLY A 221 -18.49 -3.63 9.14
N ARG A 222 -17.87 -3.80 10.31
CA ARG A 222 -18.58 -4.09 11.57
C ARG A 222 -19.45 -2.94 12.06
N ILE A 223 -19.04 -1.70 11.81
CA ILE A 223 -19.80 -0.49 12.20
C ILE A 223 -21.09 -0.40 11.36
N TRP A 224 -21.00 -0.64 10.05
CA TRP A 224 -22.08 -0.34 9.11
C TRP A 224 -22.93 -1.55 8.69
N VAL A 225 -22.58 -2.78 9.11
CA VAL A 225 -23.42 -3.99 8.95
C VAL A 225 -24.40 -4.17 10.12
N LYS A 226 -24.25 -3.41 11.21
CA LYS A 226 -25.13 -3.46 12.40
C LYS A 226 -26.39 -2.58 12.31
N ASN A 227 -26.67 -1.95 11.17
CA ASN A 227 -27.88 -1.18 10.89
C ASN A 227 -28.59 -1.74 9.66
#